data_AF-A0A1H5IWN7-F1
#
_entry.id   AF-A0A1H5IWN7-F1
#
_cell.length_a   1.000
_cell.length_b   1.000
_cell.length_c   1.000
_cell.angle_alpha   90.00
_cell.angle_beta   90.00
_cell.angle_gamma   90.00
#
_symmetry.space_group_name_H-M   'P 1'
#
loop_
_entity.id
_entity.type
_entity.pdbx_description
1 polymer ?
#
loop_
_entity_poly.entity_id
_entity_poly.type
_entity_poly.pdbx_seq_one_letter_code
_entity_poly.pdbx_strand_id
1 'polypeptide(L)'
;MRKLICSLSAAVLLSSSAIAWSASKVSSKDLPPNAAELMHEAQRLSGEALWEQATVKARAAMEAARASEDLDGPEFEAGYLLVILLHMQGKYVEARNAAEEQIARWDAKSASAGQTGSRDPRSLKMLSLAIEASMMTGDSEKVMRFHEKLYAVASPYPESWRLAPEEPRLRYELADFWMPLMLGQWKLMAFEPVDSRGVGMRVLYTHISAGSNLSADISLSYKEKLRAMNAAQRQEFLESYREVPIAPALVRAMPDLPFAAATSIKVEKAGGCKGEHCVAVHWKALNGDWMMDINVNFQSPEKDQAAEHVRQLFAALKWHSAPLLFRERTMAEQNREMDSYWAAPGGQSKAAELAEKALPDAFFPEEIARLNTYIGVAQYRRGDLIAARRSLELALLAREHISILGAYYETTLDYAADIAYRQGRDADAIALNRTLMEWQEDNAGLGWGITDDENALISWLDDVQLPWRVGNHRLRVTGAGRFSYENLSTRARLGLTVGLEPSTDVEMESVMRAFMEKKLRLQAGDVRKTAFSPKSAKKGNQRGIGRKWQFDVKKLDDEKVAADKTPVTDSLLPPPTKMTFWIVDRKDRRSILRAPIVHGDQSEIEADQIARALSW
;
A
#
# COMPACT_ATOMS: atom_id res chain seq x y z
N MET A 1 -61.59 21.04 -44.20
CA MET A 1 -62.39 21.66 -43.13
C MET A 1 -61.65 22.91 -42.62
N ARG A 2 -62.41 24.01 -42.53
CA ARG A 2 -62.13 25.42 -42.20
C ARG A 2 -60.73 25.89 -41.73
N LYS A 3 -60.28 26.95 -42.43
CA LYS A 3 -59.29 28.00 -42.10
C LYS A 3 -59.66 28.77 -40.81
N LEU A 4 -58.69 29.43 -40.14
CA LEU A 4 -58.57 30.91 -40.13
C LEU A 4 -57.32 31.47 -39.41
N ILE A 5 -56.80 32.51 -40.05
CA ILE A 5 -55.76 33.50 -39.77
C ILE A 5 -56.03 34.34 -38.50
N CYS A 6 -54.98 34.77 -37.77
CA CYS A 6 -54.72 36.19 -37.47
C CYS A 6 -53.36 36.44 -36.81
N SER A 7 -52.80 37.60 -37.15
CA SER A 7 -51.48 38.11 -36.82
C SER A 7 -51.60 39.39 -35.97
N LEU A 8 -50.45 39.87 -35.48
CA LEU A 8 -50.09 41.24 -35.07
C LEU A 8 -50.10 41.63 -33.56
N SER A 9 -48.88 41.95 -33.09
CA SER A 9 -48.46 43.21 -32.45
C SER A 9 -48.14 43.27 -30.94
N ALA A 10 -46.83 43.42 -30.68
CA ALA A 10 -46.17 44.58 -30.05
C ALA A 10 -45.82 44.61 -28.53
N ALA A 11 -44.55 45.00 -28.34
CA ALA A 11 -43.99 45.95 -27.36
C ALA A 11 -43.43 45.46 -26.01
N VAL A 12 -42.09 45.39 -25.98
CA VAL A 12 -41.13 46.13 -25.12
C VAL A 12 -41.53 46.36 -23.65
N LEU A 13 -40.70 45.85 -22.72
CA LEU A 13 -40.06 46.60 -21.62
C LEU A 13 -39.30 45.64 -20.68
N LEU A 14 -37.98 45.56 -20.79
CA LEU A 14 -37.09 45.26 -19.65
C LEU A 14 -35.78 46.03 -19.81
N SER A 15 -35.79 47.25 -19.25
CA SER A 15 -34.62 48.06 -18.94
C SER A 15 -34.73 48.47 -17.48
N SER A 16 -33.83 47.96 -16.64
CA SER A 16 -33.36 48.48 -15.33
C SER A 16 -32.65 47.33 -14.63
N SER A 17 -31.48 47.45 -14.01
CA SER A 17 -30.49 48.52 -13.92
C SER A 17 -29.27 47.89 -13.27
N ALA A 18 -28.10 48.35 -13.68
CA ALA A 18 -26.81 47.96 -13.14
C ALA A 18 -26.67 48.33 -11.66
N ILE A 19 -26.18 47.40 -10.84
CA ILE A 19 -25.38 47.74 -9.66
C ILE A 19 -24.01 47.14 -9.91
N ALA A 20 -23.07 48.03 -10.22
CA ALA A 20 -21.66 47.73 -10.29
C ALA A 20 -21.16 47.38 -8.89
N TRP A 21 -20.79 46.12 -8.68
CA TRP A 21 -19.80 45.78 -7.67
C TRP A 21 -18.44 45.79 -8.36
N SER A 22 -17.73 46.87 -8.13
CA SER A 22 -16.28 46.96 -8.33
C SER A 22 -15.59 45.94 -7.43
N ALA A 23 -15.44 44.71 -7.92
CA ALA A 23 -14.43 43.82 -7.38
C ALA A 23 -13.08 44.44 -7.70
N SER A 24 -12.38 44.90 -6.66
CA SER A 24 -10.99 45.29 -6.73
C SER A 24 -10.22 44.20 -7.46
N LYS A 25 -9.68 44.53 -8.65
CA LYS A 25 -8.63 43.72 -9.28
C LYS A 25 -7.47 43.73 -8.31
N VAL A 26 -7.42 42.75 -7.41
CA VAL A 26 -6.15 42.29 -6.85
C VAL A 26 -5.32 41.92 -8.07
N SER A 27 -4.31 42.74 -8.33
CA SER A 27 -3.35 42.53 -9.39
C SER A 27 -2.78 41.13 -9.20
N SER A 28 -3.02 40.22 -10.15
CA SER A 28 -2.46 38.86 -10.18
C SER A 28 -0.93 38.84 -10.39
N LYS A 29 -0.25 39.96 -10.13
CA LYS A 29 1.21 40.11 -10.25
C LYS A 29 1.98 39.77 -8.97
N ASP A 30 1.28 39.56 -7.85
CA ASP A 30 1.92 39.26 -6.55
C ASP A 30 1.60 37.86 -6.01
N LEU A 31 0.91 36.99 -6.77
CA LEU A 31 0.85 35.58 -6.39
C LEU A 31 2.17 34.91 -6.79
N PRO A 32 2.84 34.19 -5.87
CA PRO A 32 3.99 33.37 -6.23
C PRO A 32 3.59 32.41 -7.36
N PRO A 33 4.45 32.20 -8.36
CA PRO A 33 4.12 31.37 -9.51
C PRO A 33 3.72 29.96 -9.07
N ASN A 34 2.60 29.47 -9.61
CA ASN A 34 2.07 28.15 -9.30
C ASN A 34 3.07 27.06 -9.76
N ALA A 35 3.43 26.14 -8.86
CA ALA A 35 4.37 25.06 -9.15
C ALA A 35 4.01 24.25 -10.41
N ALA A 36 2.71 24.03 -10.64
CA ALA A 36 2.23 23.32 -11.83
C ALA A 36 2.50 24.08 -13.13
N GLU A 37 2.32 25.41 -13.14
CA GLU A 37 2.59 26.25 -14.32
C GLU A 37 4.09 26.27 -14.64
N LEU A 38 4.93 26.40 -13.61
CA LEU A 38 6.39 26.34 -13.76
C LEU A 38 6.86 24.97 -14.27
N MET A 39 6.24 23.89 -13.80
CA MET A 39 6.56 22.54 -14.24
C MET A 39 6.18 22.32 -15.72
N HIS A 40 4.97 22.74 -16.12
CA HIS A 40 4.55 22.66 -17.53
C HIS A 40 5.47 23.47 -18.44
N GLU A 41 5.89 24.65 -18.01
CA GLU A 41 6.83 25.47 -18.77
C GLU A 41 8.22 24.80 -18.85
N ALA A 42 8.70 24.19 -17.77
CA ALA A 42 9.95 23.43 -17.78
C ALA A 42 9.90 22.25 -18.76
N GLN A 43 8.79 21.51 -18.78
CA GLN A 43 8.58 20.40 -19.72
C GLN A 43 8.53 20.88 -21.17
N ARG A 44 7.81 21.98 -21.44
CA ARG A 44 7.75 22.60 -22.78
C ARG A 44 9.14 22.99 -23.27
N LEU A 45 9.90 23.74 -22.46
CA LEU A 45 11.27 24.16 -22.77
C LEU A 45 12.22 22.98 -22.94
N SER A 46 12.04 21.91 -22.15
CA SER A 46 12.79 20.66 -22.31
C SER A 46 12.52 20.01 -23.67
N GLY A 47 11.25 19.98 -24.10
CA GLY A 47 10.85 19.45 -25.41
C GLY A 47 11.38 20.28 -26.58
N GLU A 48 11.58 21.59 -26.37
CA GLU A 48 12.20 22.53 -27.32
C GLU A 48 13.74 22.52 -27.28
N ALA A 49 14.34 21.63 -26.49
CA ALA A 49 15.79 21.55 -26.25
C ALA A 49 16.42 22.82 -25.66
N LEU A 50 15.63 23.69 -25.04
CA LEU A 50 16.09 24.88 -24.31
C LEU A 50 16.48 24.51 -22.87
N TRP A 51 17.44 23.58 -22.73
CA TRP A 51 17.71 22.88 -21.47
C TRP A 51 18.11 23.80 -20.30
N GLU A 52 18.87 24.86 -20.54
CA GLU A 52 19.25 25.81 -19.49
C GLU A 52 18.03 26.54 -18.91
N GLN A 53 17.12 27.00 -19.77
CA GLN A 53 15.89 27.66 -19.35
C GLN A 53 14.94 26.67 -18.66
N ALA A 54 14.82 25.45 -19.21
CA ALA A 54 14.08 24.37 -18.59
C ALA A 54 14.60 24.05 -17.18
N THR A 55 15.92 24.07 -16.98
CA THR A 55 16.57 23.82 -15.67
C THR A 55 16.18 24.88 -14.65
N VAL A 56 16.20 26.15 -15.06
CA VAL A 56 15.78 27.27 -14.20
C VAL A 56 14.31 27.11 -13.81
N LYS A 57 13.44 26.75 -14.77
CA LYS A 57 12.01 26.55 -14.52
C LYS A 57 11.72 25.33 -13.65
N ALA A 58 12.40 24.21 -13.87
CA ALA A 58 12.26 23.00 -13.05
C ALA A 58 12.69 23.26 -11.60
N ARG A 59 13.80 23.97 -11.38
CA ARG A 59 14.23 24.39 -10.04
C ARG A 59 13.21 25.32 -9.39
N ALA A 60 12.69 26.31 -10.11
CA ALA A 60 11.65 27.20 -9.58
C ALA A 60 10.36 26.44 -9.23
N ALA A 61 9.94 25.48 -10.06
CA ALA A 61 8.78 24.63 -9.81
C ALA A 61 8.96 23.80 -8.53
N MET A 62 10.15 23.21 -8.37
CA MET A 62 10.53 22.43 -7.19
C MET A 62 10.49 23.27 -5.91
N GLU A 63 11.07 24.48 -5.91
CA GLU A 63 11.01 25.38 -4.73
C GLU A 63 9.60 25.89 -4.45
N ALA A 64 8.80 26.16 -5.48
CA ALA A 64 7.41 26.55 -5.32
C ALA A 64 6.57 25.40 -4.71
N ALA A 65 6.81 24.15 -5.14
CA ALA A 65 6.16 22.97 -4.59
C ALA A 65 6.51 22.77 -3.10
N ARG A 66 7.79 22.94 -2.75
CA ARG A 66 8.26 22.88 -1.34
C ARG A 66 7.58 23.89 -0.44
N ALA A 67 7.28 25.08 -0.96
CA ALA A 67 6.63 26.14 -0.20
C ALA A 67 5.12 25.90 0.00
N SER A 68 4.51 25.01 -0.78
CA SER A 68 3.05 24.80 -0.75
C SER A 68 2.53 23.84 0.31
N GLU A 69 3.39 23.15 1.08
CA GLU A 69 3.07 22.13 2.12
C GLU A 69 2.16 20.95 1.70
N ASP A 70 1.40 21.06 0.59
CA ASP A 70 0.24 20.23 0.28
C ASP A 70 0.51 19.10 -0.71
N LEU A 71 1.65 19.04 -1.42
CA LEU A 71 1.82 18.05 -2.49
C LEU A 71 3.28 17.57 -2.67
N ASP A 72 3.54 16.33 -2.26
CA ASP A 72 4.82 15.64 -2.49
C ASP A 72 5.06 15.26 -3.96
N GLY A 73 3.99 15.04 -4.72
CA GLY A 73 4.07 14.64 -6.14
C GLY A 73 4.73 15.69 -7.03
N PRO A 74 4.26 16.96 -7.03
CA PRO A 74 4.87 18.05 -7.78
C PRO A 74 6.33 18.34 -7.41
N GLU A 75 6.71 18.23 -6.12
CA GLU A 75 8.12 18.36 -5.72
C GLU A 75 8.96 17.25 -6.37
N PHE A 76 8.49 16.00 -6.28
CA PHE A 76 9.18 14.85 -6.89
C PHE A 76 9.37 15.00 -8.39
N GLU A 77 8.29 15.31 -9.13
CA GLU A 77 8.33 15.44 -10.59
C GLU A 77 9.27 16.56 -11.04
N ALA A 78 9.19 17.74 -10.41
CA ALA A 78 10.06 18.87 -10.72
C ALA A 78 11.53 18.60 -10.36
N GLY A 79 11.78 17.99 -9.20
CA GLY A 79 13.12 17.58 -8.80
C GLY A 79 13.72 16.54 -9.75
N TYR A 80 12.93 15.55 -10.17
CA TYR A 80 13.36 14.51 -11.10
C TYR A 80 13.72 15.09 -12.48
N LEU A 81 12.87 15.98 -13.01
CA LEU A 81 13.14 16.69 -14.26
C LEU A 81 14.41 17.56 -14.16
N LEU A 82 14.61 18.26 -13.04
CA LEU A 82 15.82 19.05 -12.79
C LEU A 82 17.09 18.20 -12.90
N VAL A 83 17.14 17.04 -12.25
CA VAL A 83 18.31 16.15 -12.29
C VAL A 83 18.57 15.64 -13.71
N ILE A 84 17.52 15.25 -14.45
CA ILE A 84 17.64 14.83 -15.85
C ILE A 84 18.21 15.95 -16.73
N LEU A 85 17.68 17.17 -16.61
CA LEU A 85 18.14 18.32 -17.40
C LEU A 85 19.61 18.64 -17.15
N LEU A 86 20.05 18.59 -15.89
CA LEU A 86 21.45 18.77 -15.51
C LEU A 86 22.34 17.67 -16.10
N HIS A 87 21.85 16.42 -16.10
CA HIS A 87 22.55 15.29 -16.71
C HIS A 87 22.72 15.47 -18.23
N MET A 88 21.67 15.90 -18.94
CA MET A 88 21.74 16.17 -20.39
C MET A 88 22.71 17.30 -20.76
N GLN A 89 22.92 18.26 -19.84
CA GLN A 89 23.89 19.34 -19.99
C GLN A 89 25.34 18.94 -19.63
N GLY A 90 25.58 17.69 -19.19
CA GLY A 90 26.89 17.26 -18.69
C GLY A 90 27.27 17.85 -17.32
N LYS A 91 26.31 18.49 -16.61
CA LYS A 91 26.50 19.08 -15.28
C LYS A 91 26.35 18.01 -14.20
N TYR A 92 27.14 16.95 -14.27
CA TYR A 92 26.98 15.76 -13.43
C TYR A 92 27.13 16.02 -11.93
N VAL A 93 28.06 16.91 -11.53
CA VAL A 93 28.22 17.29 -10.11
C VAL A 93 26.95 17.99 -9.59
N GLU A 94 26.36 18.89 -10.38
CA GLU A 94 25.12 19.58 -10.00
C GLU A 94 23.92 18.61 -9.96
N ALA A 95 23.84 17.70 -10.94
CA ALA A 95 22.80 16.67 -11.00
C ALA A 95 22.84 15.77 -9.75
N ARG A 96 24.05 15.31 -9.36
CA ARG A 96 24.29 14.54 -8.14
C ARG A 96 23.85 15.30 -6.90
N ASN A 97 24.29 16.56 -6.75
CA ASN A 97 23.97 17.36 -5.57
C ASN A 97 22.45 17.62 -5.46
N ALA A 98 21.77 17.86 -6.58
CA ALA A 98 20.31 18.03 -6.60
C ALA A 98 19.57 16.73 -6.21
N ALA A 99 20.06 15.57 -6.64
CA ALA A 99 19.51 14.28 -6.22
C ALA A 99 19.74 14.03 -4.71
N GLU A 100 20.94 14.30 -4.19
CA GLU A 100 21.25 14.18 -2.75
C GLU A 100 20.36 15.08 -1.89
N GLU A 101 20.13 16.32 -2.33
CA GLU A 101 19.27 17.28 -1.64
C GLU A 101 17.82 16.78 -1.54
N GLN A 102 17.29 16.23 -2.64
CA GLN A 102 15.94 15.67 -2.68
C GLN A 102 15.78 14.46 -1.73
N ILE A 103 16.73 13.52 -1.81
CA ILE A 103 16.73 12.34 -0.93
C ILE A 103 16.78 12.77 0.54
N ALA A 104 17.67 13.71 0.90
CA ALA A 104 17.80 14.18 2.28
C ALA A 104 16.52 14.85 2.81
N ARG A 105 15.77 15.57 1.96
CA ARG A 105 14.48 16.17 2.35
C ARG A 105 13.42 15.11 2.58
N TRP A 106 13.29 14.12 1.70
CA TRP A 106 12.33 13.03 1.91
C TRP A 106 12.67 12.21 3.14
N ASP A 107 13.95 11.90 3.36
CA ASP A 107 14.42 11.22 4.58
C ASP A 107 14.04 12.02 5.84
N ALA A 108 14.25 13.34 5.83
CA ALA A 108 13.88 14.21 6.95
C ALA A 108 12.36 14.26 7.18
N LYS A 109 11.58 14.31 6.10
CA LYS A 109 10.11 14.30 6.17
C LYS A 109 9.60 12.98 6.73
N SER A 110 10.07 11.85 6.21
CA SER A 110 9.74 10.51 6.73
C SER A 110 10.13 10.36 8.20
N ALA A 111 11.33 10.82 8.60
CA ALA A 111 11.75 10.81 9.99
C ALA A 111 10.83 11.66 10.91
N SER A 112 10.41 12.86 10.45
CA SER A 112 9.46 13.69 11.21
C SER A 112 8.07 13.05 11.34
N ALA A 113 7.68 12.21 10.39
CA ALA A 113 6.44 11.43 10.44
C ALA A 113 6.58 10.12 11.26
N GLY A 114 7.74 9.86 11.88
CA GLY A 114 8.01 8.61 12.58
C GLY A 114 8.18 7.39 11.66
N GLN A 115 8.24 7.60 10.35
CA GLN A 115 8.45 6.56 9.34
C GLN A 115 9.95 6.39 9.09
N THR A 116 10.67 5.77 10.03
CA THR A 116 12.10 5.46 9.87
C THR A 116 12.28 4.12 9.17
N GLY A 117 13.04 4.08 8.07
CA GLY A 117 13.40 2.81 7.39
C GLY A 117 12.41 2.32 6.33
N SER A 118 11.39 3.12 5.98
CA SER A 118 10.44 2.79 4.91
C SER A 118 11.11 2.86 3.53
N ARG A 119 10.80 1.87 2.68
CA ARG A 119 11.21 1.85 1.27
C ARG A 119 10.51 2.98 0.52
N ASP A 120 11.25 4.02 0.13
CA ASP A 120 10.73 5.11 -0.71
C ASP A 120 11.14 4.91 -2.18
N PRO A 121 10.19 4.58 -3.09
CA PRO A 121 10.46 4.45 -4.52
C PRO A 121 11.08 5.71 -5.15
N ARG A 122 10.76 6.90 -4.63
CA ARG A 122 11.29 8.19 -5.10
C ARG A 122 12.79 8.28 -4.82
N SER A 123 13.19 7.94 -3.60
CA SER A 123 14.60 7.90 -3.19
C SER A 123 15.40 6.87 -3.98
N LEU A 124 14.86 5.67 -4.21
CA LEU A 124 15.50 4.66 -5.06
C LEU A 124 15.76 5.17 -6.49
N LYS A 125 14.79 5.88 -7.06
CA LYS A 125 14.93 6.45 -8.41
C LYS A 125 15.95 7.58 -8.48
N MET A 126 16.04 8.43 -7.46
CA MET A 126 17.05 9.48 -7.38
C MET A 126 18.46 8.93 -7.14
N LEU A 127 18.60 7.89 -6.32
CA LEU A 127 19.89 7.21 -6.08
C LEU A 127 20.47 6.64 -7.39
N SER A 128 19.63 6.04 -8.22
CA SER A 128 20.00 5.61 -9.58
C SER A 128 20.67 6.75 -10.36
N LEU A 129 20.06 7.94 -10.42
CA LEU A 129 20.63 9.09 -11.15
C LEU A 129 21.91 9.62 -10.50
N ALA A 130 21.99 9.64 -9.17
CA ALA A 130 23.19 10.08 -8.45
C ALA A 130 24.39 9.14 -8.66
N ILE A 131 24.15 7.82 -8.72
CA ILE A 131 25.16 6.81 -9.06
C ILE A 131 25.70 7.06 -10.47
N GLU A 132 24.81 7.28 -11.45
CA GLU A 132 25.22 7.56 -12.83
C GLU A 132 26.04 8.85 -12.96
N ALA A 133 25.56 9.94 -12.37
CA ALA A 133 26.27 11.21 -12.39
C ALA A 133 27.67 11.11 -11.73
N SER A 134 27.79 10.36 -10.63
CA SER A 134 29.07 10.15 -9.94
C SER A 134 30.05 9.35 -10.80
N MET A 135 29.56 8.32 -11.49
CA MET A 135 30.33 7.55 -12.45
C MET A 135 30.83 8.41 -13.62
N MET A 136 29.99 9.30 -14.16
CA MET A 136 30.39 10.22 -15.24
C MET A 136 31.49 11.21 -14.80
N THR A 137 31.61 11.47 -13.50
CA THR A 137 32.70 12.29 -12.92
C THR A 137 33.91 11.48 -12.45
N GLY A 138 33.89 10.15 -12.54
CA GLY A 138 34.95 9.27 -12.04
C GLY A 138 35.04 9.18 -10.50
N ASP A 139 34.00 9.60 -9.78
CA ASP A 139 33.97 9.68 -8.32
C ASP A 139 33.54 8.34 -7.71
N SER A 140 34.48 7.37 -7.69
CA SER A 140 34.22 6.01 -7.21
C SER A 140 33.80 5.92 -5.73
N GLU A 141 34.27 6.84 -4.88
CA GLU A 141 33.90 6.90 -3.46
C GLU A 141 32.42 7.26 -3.32
N LYS A 142 31.94 8.27 -4.05
CA LYS A 142 30.52 8.62 -4.08
C LYS A 142 29.64 7.49 -4.62
N VAL A 143 30.10 6.78 -5.65
CA VAL A 143 29.37 5.62 -6.19
C VAL A 143 29.16 4.55 -5.12
N MET A 144 30.22 4.18 -4.39
CA MET A 144 30.13 3.19 -3.31
C MET A 144 29.20 3.66 -2.19
N ARG A 145 29.31 4.92 -1.76
CA ARG A 145 28.39 5.51 -0.77
C ARG A 145 26.93 5.47 -1.22
N PHE A 146 26.66 5.73 -2.51
CA PHE A 146 25.30 5.62 -3.03
C PHE A 146 24.81 4.18 -3.17
N HIS A 147 25.69 3.21 -3.42
CA HIS A 147 25.32 1.79 -3.36
C HIS A 147 24.97 1.34 -1.95
N GLU A 148 25.70 1.79 -0.93
CA GLU A 148 25.36 1.54 0.47
C GLU A 148 24.00 2.17 0.84
N LYS A 149 23.78 3.41 0.40
CA LYS A 149 22.48 4.09 0.60
C LYS A 149 21.35 3.41 -0.18
N LEU A 150 21.60 2.91 -1.40
CA LEU A 150 20.66 2.13 -2.18
C LEU A 150 20.25 0.85 -1.44
N TYR A 151 21.22 0.13 -0.87
CA TYR A 151 20.95 -1.03 -0.05
C TYR A 151 20.11 -0.68 1.18
N ALA A 152 20.46 0.40 1.90
CA ALA A 152 19.73 0.84 3.09
C ALA A 152 18.29 1.27 2.79
N VAL A 153 18.07 2.06 1.73
CA VAL A 153 16.74 2.55 1.32
C VAL A 153 15.89 1.42 0.73
N ALA A 154 16.49 0.44 0.05
CA ALA A 154 15.78 -0.73 -0.42
C ALA A 154 15.28 -1.61 0.73
N SER A 155 15.84 -1.44 1.94
CA SER A 155 15.47 -2.11 3.19
C SER A 155 15.29 -3.64 3.03
N PRO A 156 16.30 -4.35 2.49
CA PRO A 156 16.20 -5.79 2.31
C PRO A 156 16.17 -6.52 3.66
N TYR A 157 15.48 -7.66 3.72
CA TYR A 157 15.43 -8.47 4.93
C TYR A 157 16.84 -8.96 5.32
N PRO A 158 17.35 -8.62 6.51
CA PRO A 158 18.77 -8.79 6.86
C PRO A 158 19.22 -10.25 6.97
N GLU A 159 18.30 -11.20 7.19
CA GLU A 159 18.66 -12.62 7.19
C GLU A 159 18.88 -13.18 5.78
N SER A 160 18.26 -12.56 4.76
CA SER A 160 18.32 -13.01 3.37
C SER A 160 19.36 -12.26 2.54
N TRP A 161 19.76 -11.07 2.97
CA TRP A 161 20.59 -10.17 2.19
C TRP A 161 21.76 -9.64 2.99
N ARG A 162 22.91 -9.53 2.33
CA ARG A 162 24.09 -8.87 2.87
C ARG A 162 24.74 -8.01 1.81
N LEU A 163 25.19 -6.84 2.24
CA LEU A 163 26.19 -6.06 1.54
C LEU A 163 27.55 -6.45 2.12
N ALA A 164 28.41 -7.08 1.33
CA ALA A 164 29.75 -7.41 1.81
C ALA A 164 30.64 -6.15 1.71
N PRO A 165 31.18 -5.63 2.84
CA PRO A 165 32.00 -4.42 2.80
C PRO A 165 33.41 -4.69 2.25
N GLU A 166 33.92 -5.91 2.41
CA GLU A 166 35.27 -6.30 1.96
C GLU A 166 35.32 -6.76 0.49
N GLU A 167 34.19 -7.22 -0.05
CA GLU A 167 34.01 -7.50 -1.46
C GLU A 167 32.77 -6.72 -1.92
N PRO A 168 32.88 -5.66 -2.75
CA PRO A 168 31.75 -4.79 -3.11
C PRO A 168 30.72 -5.54 -3.95
N ARG A 169 29.92 -6.36 -3.26
CA ARG A 169 29.00 -7.35 -3.78
C ARG A 169 27.74 -7.37 -2.94
N LEU A 170 26.64 -7.55 -3.64
CA LEU A 170 25.35 -7.88 -3.07
C LEU A 170 25.23 -9.40 -3.00
N ARG A 171 24.93 -9.92 -1.81
CA ARG A 171 24.74 -11.36 -1.58
C ARG A 171 23.28 -11.65 -1.21
N TYR A 172 22.68 -12.54 -1.98
CA TYR A 172 21.36 -13.10 -1.71
C TYR A 172 21.55 -14.52 -1.14
N GLU A 173 21.45 -14.62 0.18
CA GLU A 173 21.79 -15.82 0.95
C GLU A 173 20.89 -17.01 0.60
N LEU A 174 19.59 -16.79 0.46
CA LEU A 174 18.63 -17.87 0.20
C LEU A 174 18.91 -18.63 -1.10
N ALA A 175 19.43 -17.95 -2.12
CA ALA A 175 19.74 -18.54 -3.41
C ALA A 175 21.24 -18.80 -3.62
N ASP A 176 22.08 -18.50 -2.62
CA ASP A 176 23.55 -18.52 -2.75
C ASP A 176 24.03 -17.78 -4.02
N PHE A 177 23.48 -16.58 -4.21
CA PHE A 177 23.69 -15.77 -5.41
C PHE A 177 24.43 -14.47 -5.08
N TRP A 178 25.49 -14.21 -5.85
CA TRP A 178 26.43 -13.13 -5.60
C TRP A 178 26.55 -12.24 -6.83
N MET A 179 26.42 -10.94 -6.61
CA MET A 179 26.33 -9.94 -7.66
C MET A 179 27.33 -8.81 -7.40
N PRO A 180 28.10 -8.35 -8.40
CA PRO A 180 29.00 -7.21 -8.22
C PRO A 180 28.20 -5.91 -8.05
N LEU A 181 28.62 -4.99 -7.20
CA LEU A 181 28.05 -3.62 -7.21
C LEU A 181 28.58 -2.83 -8.41
N MET A 182 29.85 -3.08 -8.74
CA MET A 182 30.62 -2.48 -9.83
C MET A 182 31.49 -3.53 -10.52
N LEU A 183 31.61 -3.45 -11.85
CA LEU A 183 32.52 -4.27 -12.63
C LEU A 183 32.96 -3.53 -13.89
N GLY A 184 34.16 -2.94 -13.89
CA GLY A 184 34.58 -2.06 -14.98
C GLY A 184 33.60 -0.89 -15.11
N GLN A 185 32.95 -0.76 -16.27
CA GLN A 185 31.92 0.26 -16.50
C GLN A 185 30.48 -0.22 -16.20
N TRP A 186 30.31 -1.49 -15.82
CA TRP A 186 29.03 -1.96 -15.29
C TRP A 186 28.82 -1.45 -13.87
N LYS A 187 27.61 -0.95 -13.63
CA LYS A 187 27.19 -0.45 -12.33
C LYS A 187 25.79 -0.90 -11.98
N LEU A 188 25.59 -1.28 -10.72
CA LEU A 188 24.27 -1.51 -10.15
C LEU A 188 23.53 -0.17 -10.04
N MET A 189 22.33 -0.08 -10.63
CA MET A 189 21.53 1.14 -10.71
C MET A 189 20.23 1.04 -9.92
N ALA A 190 19.66 -0.16 -9.84
CA ALA A 190 18.45 -0.41 -9.07
C ALA A 190 18.57 -1.76 -8.36
N PHE A 191 17.98 -1.84 -7.17
CA PHE A 191 17.91 -3.03 -6.36
C PHE A 191 16.53 -3.13 -5.72
N GLU A 192 15.83 -4.21 -6.05
CA GLU A 192 14.54 -4.57 -5.47
C GLU A 192 14.69 -5.94 -4.79
N PRO A 193 14.81 -5.98 -3.45
CA PRO A 193 14.90 -7.25 -2.75
C PRO A 193 13.60 -8.04 -2.85
N VAL A 194 13.72 -9.35 -2.70
CA VAL A 194 12.56 -10.24 -2.59
C VAL A 194 11.94 -10.12 -1.19
N ASP A 195 10.62 -10.02 -1.14
CA ASP A 195 9.82 -9.96 0.08
C ASP A 195 8.86 -11.15 0.27
N SER A 196 8.59 -11.89 -0.83
CA SER A 196 7.56 -12.92 -0.89
C SER A 196 8.00 -14.09 -1.76
N ARG A 197 7.58 -15.31 -1.39
CA ARG A 197 7.84 -16.50 -2.21
C ARG A 197 7.15 -16.38 -3.57
N GLY A 198 7.84 -16.81 -4.62
CA GLY A 198 7.31 -16.76 -5.98
C GLY A 198 7.52 -15.42 -6.68
N VAL A 199 7.75 -14.33 -5.93
CA VAL A 199 8.26 -13.06 -6.44
C VAL A 199 9.78 -13.15 -6.58
N GLY A 200 10.33 -12.53 -7.61
CA GLY A 200 11.77 -12.48 -7.81
C GLY A 200 12.38 -11.24 -7.19
N MET A 201 13.62 -11.35 -6.71
CA MET A 201 14.45 -10.16 -6.60
C MET A 201 14.69 -9.56 -7.99
N ARG A 202 15.03 -8.28 -8.06
CA ARG A 202 15.39 -7.62 -9.31
C ARG A 202 16.57 -6.68 -9.11
N VAL A 203 17.52 -6.73 -10.02
CA VAL A 203 18.62 -5.77 -10.10
C VAL A 203 18.77 -5.26 -11.52
N LEU A 204 19.04 -3.96 -11.65
CA LEU A 204 19.33 -3.33 -12.93
C LEU A 204 20.79 -2.92 -12.97
N TYR A 205 21.50 -3.41 -13.97
CA TYR A 205 22.82 -2.93 -14.33
C TYR A 205 22.77 -2.04 -15.56
N THR A 206 23.58 -1.00 -15.59
CA THR A 206 23.87 -0.25 -16.81
C THR A 206 25.35 -0.20 -17.07
N HIS A 207 25.69 -0.08 -18.35
CA HIS A 207 27.04 0.09 -18.83
C HIS A 207 27.02 1.21 -19.87
N ILE A 208 27.77 2.28 -19.59
CA ILE A 208 27.90 3.42 -20.48
C ILE A 208 29.27 3.32 -21.16
N SER A 209 29.26 3.25 -22.49
CA SER A 209 30.46 3.48 -23.30
C SER A 209 30.19 4.63 -24.26
N ALA A 210 31.25 5.17 -24.88
CA ALA A 210 31.14 6.29 -25.83
C ALA A 210 30.31 5.87 -27.07
N GLY A 211 28.98 6.04 -27.00
CA GLY A 211 28.03 5.70 -28.06
C GLY A 211 26.94 4.69 -27.67
N SER A 212 27.13 3.92 -26.59
CA SER A 212 26.26 2.79 -26.22
C SER A 212 25.69 2.91 -24.81
N ASN A 213 24.38 2.65 -24.68
CA ASN A 213 23.73 2.37 -23.40
C ASN A 213 23.29 0.91 -23.38
N LEU A 214 24.12 0.07 -22.76
CA LEU A 214 23.81 -1.32 -22.49
C LEU A 214 23.15 -1.42 -21.10
N SER A 215 22.08 -2.20 -21.00
CA SER A 215 21.41 -2.46 -19.72
C SER A 215 21.14 -3.93 -19.54
N ALA A 216 21.24 -4.43 -18.31
CA ALA A 216 20.93 -5.80 -17.95
C ALA A 216 20.01 -5.81 -16.71
N ASP A 217 18.78 -6.27 -16.91
CA ASP A 217 17.79 -6.47 -15.86
C ASP A 217 17.80 -7.96 -15.48
N ILE A 218 18.25 -8.26 -14.27
CA ILE A 218 18.38 -9.62 -13.75
C ILE A 218 17.34 -9.80 -12.66
N SER A 219 16.56 -10.87 -12.76
CA SER A 219 15.66 -11.31 -11.70
C SER A 219 15.90 -12.76 -11.34
N LEU A 220 15.73 -13.08 -10.06
CA LEU A 220 15.89 -14.44 -9.53
C LEU A 220 14.75 -14.75 -8.58
N SER A 221 14.02 -15.82 -8.84
CA SER A 221 12.80 -16.19 -8.13
C SER A 221 12.76 -17.66 -7.76
N TYR A 222 12.15 -17.96 -6.61
CA TYR A 222 11.88 -19.34 -6.19
C TYR A 222 10.52 -19.82 -6.73
N LYS A 223 10.48 -20.97 -7.40
CA LYS A 223 9.29 -21.51 -8.08
C LYS A 223 9.03 -22.95 -7.65
N GLU A 224 8.23 -23.11 -6.60
CA GLU A 224 7.87 -24.44 -6.04
C GLU A 224 7.29 -25.41 -7.09
N LYS A 225 6.57 -24.90 -8.09
CA LYS A 225 6.02 -25.73 -9.19
C LYS A 225 7.08 -26.50 -9.98
N LEU A 226 8.34 -26.04 -9.99
CA LEU A 226 9.43 -26.71 -10.70
C LEU A 226 9.80 -28.04 -10.04
N ARG A 227 9.50 -28.21 -8.74
CA ARG A 227 9.81 -29.43 -7.99
C ARG A 227 9.13 -30.67 -8.58
N ALA A 228 7.88 -30.51 -9.02
CA ALA A 228 7.09 -31.57 -9.62
C ALA A 228 7.50 -31.89 -11.07
N MET A 229 8.34 -31.06 -11.69
CA MET A 229 8.76 -31.22 -13.08
C MET A 229 10.04 -32.03 -13.18
N ASN A 230 10.03 -33.07 -14.03
CA ASN A 230 11.23 -33.78 -14.43
C ASN A 230 12.07 -32.96 -15.43
N ALA A 231 13.25 -33.47 -15.81
CA ALA A 231 14.16 -32.76 -16.72
C ALA A 231 13.53 -32.40 -18.08
N ALA A 232 12.74 -33.30 -18.67
CA ALA A 232 12.08 -33.06 -19.96
C ALA A 232 11.00 -31.98 -19.84
N GLN A 233 10.17 -32.03 -18.79
CA GLN A 233 9.15 -31.03 -18.51
C GLN A 233 9.76 -29.65 -18.20
N ARG A 234 10.92 -29.61 -17.53
CA ARG A 234 11.68 -28.37 -17.30
C ARG A 234 12.21 -27.78 -18.61
N GLN A 235 12.71 -28.62 -19.51
CA GLN A 235 13.12 -28.16 -20.84
C GLN A 235 11.92 -27.64 -21.62
N GLU A 236 10.80 -28.37 -21.67
CA GLU A 236 9.56 -27.94 -22.33
C GLU A 236 9.03 -26.63 -21.75
N PHE A 237 9.07 -26.48 -20.43
CA PHE A 237 8.71 -25.24 -19.74
C PHE A 237 9.59 -24.07 -20.19
N LEU A 238 10.91 -24.26 -20.31
CA LEU A 238 11.80 -23.22 -20.86
C LEU A 238 11.48 -22.95 -22.33
N GLU A 239 11.31 -23.98 -23.15
CA GLU A 239 11.01 -23.85 -24.58
C GLU A 239 9.69 -23.12 -24.84
N SER A 240 8.72 -23.17 -23.92
CA SER A 240 7.47 -22.39 -24.01
C SER A 240 7.70 -20.87 -24.03
N TYR A 241 8.87 -20.40 -23.59
CA TYR A 241 9.26 -18.99 -23.65
C TYR A 241 10.00 -18.61 -24.93
N ARG A 242 10.29 -19.58 -25.81
CA ARG A 242 10.77 -19.26 -27.16
C ARG A 242 9.59 -18.78 -28.00
N GLU A 243 9.34 -17.48 -27.97
CA GLU A 243 8.59 -16.82 -29.03
C GLU A 243 9.32 -17.04 -30.37
N VAL A 244 8.59 -16.99 -31.50
CA VAL A 244 9.16 -17.23 -32.84
C VAL A 244 10.40 -16.33 -33.05
N PRO A 245 11.61 -16.89 -33.23
CA PRO A 245 12.83 -16.09 -33.29
C PRO A 245 12.83 -15.15 -34.50
N ILE A 246 13.02 -13.85 -34.28
CA ILE A 246 13.07 -12.85 -35.36
C ILE A 246 14.47 -12.84 -36.02
N ALA A 247 15.56 -12.98 -35.25
CA ALA A 247 16.93 -13.05 -35.79
C ALA A 247 17.85 -14.07 -35.05
N PRO A 248 17.81 -15.37 -35.40
CA PRO A 248 18.57 -16.42 -34.70
C PRO A 248 20.11 -16.25 -34.73
N ALA A 249 20.66 -15.55 -35.72
CA ALA A 249 22.10 -15.28 -35.81
C ALA A 249 22.59 -14.23 -34.79
N LEU A 250 21.73 -13.31 -34.37
CA LEU A 250 22.06 -12.32 -33.35
C LEU A 250 22.14 -12.97 -31.97
N VAL A 251 21.12 -13.74 -31.62
CA VAL A 251 21.04 -14.50 -30.35
C VAL A 251 22.21 -15.47 -30.18
N ARG A 252 22.62 -16.15 -31.26
CA ARG A 252 23.73 -17.12 -31.22
C ARG A 252 25.07 -16.51 -30.83
N ALA A 253 25.32 -15.25 -31.18
CA ALA A 253 26.57 -14.57 -30.89
C ALA A 253 26.68 -14.06 -29.44
N MET A 254 25.54 -13.89 -28.76
CA MET A 254 25.53 -13.50 -27.36
C MET A 254 26.04 -14.65 -26.47
N PRO A 255 26.76 -14.36 -25.36
CA PRO A 255 27.33 -15.39 -24.50
C PRO A 255 26.24 -16.25 -23.83
N ASP A 256 26.59 -17.49 -23.51
CA ASP A 256 25.78 -18.35 -22.65
C ASP A 256 26.01 -18.00 -21.17
N LEU A 257 25.09 -18.46 -20.31
CA LEU A 257 25.23 -18.28 -18.86
C LEU A 257 26.31 -19.24 -18.31
N PRO A 258 27.14 -18.80 -17.35
CA PRO A 258 28.27 -19.59 -16.84
C PRO A 258 27.87 -20.59 -15.75
N PHE A 259 26.60 -20.94 -15.64
CA PHE A 259 26.06 -21.78 -14.56
C PHE A 259 25.93 -23.23 -15.03
N ALA A 260 26.97 -24.04 -14.84
CA ALA A 260 27.02 -25.42 -15.35
C ALA A 260 25.88 -26.33 -14.83
N ALA A 261 25.37 -26.06 -13.62
CA ALA A 261 24.26 -26.82 -13.04
C ALA A 261 22.86 -26.36 -13.53
N ALA A 262 22.79 -25.26 -14.28
CA ALA A 262 21.53 -24.69 -14.74
C ALA A 262 21.18 -25.14 -16.16
N THR A 263 19.91 -25.44 -16.40
CA THR A 263 19.36 -25.57 -17.75
C THR A 263 18.90 -24.21 -18.20
N SER A 264 19.32 -23.75 -19.38
CA SER A 264 18.98 -22.40 -19.85
C SER A 264 18.61 -22.34 -21.33
N ILE A 265 17.82 -21.33 -21.67
CA ILE A 265 17.60 -20.88 -23.04
C ILE A 265 17.98 -19.41 -23.18
N LYS A 266 18.28 -19.00 -24.41
CA LYS A 266 18.44 -17.59 -24.78
C LYS A 266 17.64 -17.30 -26.04
N VAL A 267 16.91 -16.19 -26.05
CA VAL A 267 15.99 -15.80 -27.11
C VAL A 267 16.04 -14.29 -27.32
N GLU A 268 15.70 -13.85 -28.52
CA GLU A 268 15.43 -12.44 -28.79
C GLU A 268 13.97 -12.15 -28.46
N LYS A 269 13.70 -10.98 -27.86
CA LYS A 269 12.34 -10.57 -27.49
C LYS A 269 11.83 -9.52 -28.46
N ALA A 270 10.76 -9.85 -29.19
CA ALA A 270 10.07 -8.91 -30.06
C ALA A 270 9.49 -7.74 -29.25
N GLY A 271 9.74 -6.50 -29.69
CA GLY A 271 9.21 -5.30 -28.99
C GLY A 271 9.76 -5.09 -27.57
N GLY A 272 10.87 -5.74 -27.22
CA GLY A 272 11.47 -5.65 -25.88
C GLY A 272 12.07 -4.29 -25.54
N CYS A 273 12.30 -3.42 -26.53
CA CYS A 273 12.76 -2.06 -26.31
C CYS A 273 12.36 -1.11 -27.45
N LYS A 274 12.40 0.21 -27.18
CA LYS A 274 11.96 1.26 -28.11
C LYS A 274 13.14 1.77 -28.95
N GLY A 275 12.97 1.81 -30.27
CA GLY A 275 13.94 2.37 -31.22
C GLY A 275 14.24 1.42 -32.39
N GLU A 276 14.48 1.98 -33.58
CA GLU A 276 14.69 1.23 -34.83
C GLU A 276 15.90 0.29 -34.80
N HIS A 277 16.85 0.52 -33.88
CA HIS A 277 18.06 -0.28 -33.72
C HIS A 277 18.19 -0.90 -32.33
N CYS A 278 17.17 -0.82 -31.49
CA CYS A 278 17.25 -1.42 -30.16
C CYS A 278 16.99 -2.93 -30.22
N VAL A 279 17.88 -3.71 -29.59
CA VAL A 279 17.82 -5.17 -29.52
C VAL A 279 17.68 -5.59 -28.06
N ALA A 280 16.74 -6.50 -27.80
CA ALA A 280 16.50 -7.09 -26.50
C ALA A 280 16.74 -8.60 -26.55
N VAL A 281 17.72 -9.09 -25.80
CA VAL A 281 18.03 -10.52 -25.67
C VAL A 281 17.70 -10.96 -24.25
N HIS A 282 17.03 -12.11 -24.12
CA HIS A 282 16.52 -12.65 -22.87
C HIS A 282 17.10 -14.04 -22.63
N TRP A 283 17.68 -14.24 -21.45
CA TRP A 283 18.07 -15.55 -20.95
C TRP A 283 17.11 -15.98 -19.86
N LYS A 284 16.72 -17.25 -19.90
CA LYS A 284 16.01 -17.91 -18.80
C LYS A 284 16.78 -19.13 -18.37
N ALA A 285 16.99 -19.31 -17.07
CA ALA A 285 17.70 -20.45 -16.52
C ALA A 285 16.97 -21.04 -15.31
N LEU A 286 17.00 -22.37 -15.20
CA LEU A 286 16.50 -23.12 -14.06
C LEU A 286 17.66 -23.81 -13.35
N ASN A 287 17.74 -23.65 -12.03
CA ASN A 287 18.67 -24.38 -11.17
C ASN A 287 17.91 -24.86 -9.94
N GLY A 288 17.72 -26.17 -9.77
CA GLY A 288 16.82 -26.70 -8.73
C GLY A 288 15.41 -26.13 -8.87
N ASP A 289 14.89 -25.52 -7.81
CA ASP A 289 13.55 -24.90 -7.79
C ASP A 289 13.61 -23.38 -7.98
N TRP A 290 14.74 -22.86 -8.45
CA TRP A 290 14.97 -21.45 -8.74
C TRP A 290 14.93 -21.17 -10.24
N MET A 291 14.45 -19.98 -10.58
CA MET A 291 14.38 -19.48 -11.95
C MET A 291 15.02 -18.09 -12.03
N MET A 292 16.00 -17.96 -12.92
CA MET A 292 16.66 -16.71 -13.24
C MET A 292 16.21 -16.22 -14.62
N ASP A 293 15.89 -14.94 -14.71
CA ASP A 293 15.58 -14.24 -15.95
C ASP A 293 16.53 -13.06 -16.12
N ILE A 294 17.20 -12.96 -17.27
CA ILE A 294 18.10 -11.83 -17.57
C ILE A 294 17.68 -11.20 -18.89
N ASN A 295 17.28 -9.93 -18.87
CA ASN A 295 16.97 -9.16 -20.07
C ASN A 295 18.08 -8.14 -20.33
N VAL A 296 18.73 -8.23 -21.49
CA VAL A 296 19.76 -7.29 -21.91
C VAL A 296 19.29 -6.48 -23.09
N ASN A 297 19.37 -5.15 -22.99
CA ASN A 297 19.04 -4.23 -24.08
C ASN A 297 20.28 -3.46 -24.55
N PHE A 298 20.47 -3.36 -25.87
CA PHE A 298 21.59 -2.65 -26.52
C PHE A 298 21.22 -2.19 -27.93
N GLN A 299 22.10 -1.40 -28.57
CA GLN A 299 21.91 -1.00 -29.97
C GLN A 299 22.55 -2.01 -30.94
N SER A 300 21.81 -2.43 -31.97
CA SER A 300 22.19 -3.43 -32.97
C SER A 300 23.59 -3.24 -33.58
N PRO A 301 24.03 -2.02 -33.95
CA PRO A 301 25.36 -1.81 -34.53
C PRO A 301 26.53 -2.20 -33.61
N GLU A 302 26.30 -2.35 -32.31
CA GLU A 302 27.33 -2.56 -31.29
C GLU A 302 27.37 -4.00 -30.77
N LYS A 303 26.72 -4.92 -31.47
CA LYS A 303 26.53 -6.32 -31.06
C LYS A 303 27.78 -7.00 -30.51
N ASP A 304 28.93 -6.88 -31.19
CA ASP A 304 30.14 -7.59 -30.77
C ASP A 304 30.72 -7.03 -29.46
N GLN A 305 30.65 -5.69 -29.28
CA GLN A 305 31.03 -5.04 -28.02
C GLN A 305 30.04 -5.40 -26.90
N ALA A 306 28.74 -5.38 -27.19
CA ALA A 306 27.71 -5.80 -26.25
C ALA A 306 27.93 -7.24 -25.79
N ALA A 307 28.24 -8.17 -26.70
CA ALA A 307 28.54 -9.56 -26.37
C ALA A 307 29.75 -9.71 -25.44
N GLU A 308 30.81 -8.92 -25.64
CA GLU A 308 31.98 -8.89 -24.76
C GLU A 308 31.62 -8.37 -23.36
N HIS A 309 30.96 -7.22 -23.27
CA HIS A 309 30.58 -6.63 -21.99
C HIS A 309 29.59 -7.50 -21.21
N VAL A 310 28.63 -8.13 -21.89
CA VAL A 310 27.71 -9.09 -21.27
C VAL A 310 28.47 -10.32 -20.76
N ARG A 311 29.47 -10.82 -21.50
CA ARG A 311 30.28 -11.95 -21.05
C ARG A 311 31.03 -11.64 -19.76
N GLN A 312 31.57 -10.43 -19.64
CA GLN A 312 32.24 -9.95 -18.43
C GLN A 312 31.26 -9.89 -17.25
N LEU A 313 30.07 -9.31 -17.44
CA LEU A 313 29.04 -9.26 -16.40
C LEU A 313 28.66 -10.67 -15.95
N PHE A 314 28.35 -11.56 -16.89
CA PHE A 314 27.95 -12.93 -16.59
C PHE A 314 29.04 -13.69 -15.82
N ALA A 315 30.30 -13.57 -16.21
CA ALA A 315 31.42 -14.19 -15.51
C ALA A 315 31.58 -13.69 -14.06
N ALA A 316 31.11 -12.48 -13.73
CA ALA A 316 31.18 -11.93 -12.39
C ALA A 316 30.00 -12.34 -11.48
N LEU A 317 28.90 -12.82 -12.07
CA LEU A 317 27.77 -13.40 -11.34
C LEU A 317 28.16 -14.79 -10.83
N LYS A 318 27.92 -15.06 -9.54
CA LYS A 318 28.17 -16.39 -8.97
C LYS A 318 26.88 -16.97 -8.42
N TRP A 319 26.52 -18.15 -8.92
CA TRP A 319 25.36 -18.90 -8.47
C TRP A 319 25.79 -20.34 -8.16
N HIS A 320 26.28 -20.57 -6.93
CA HIS A 320 27.00 -21.81 -6.62
C HIS A 320 26.08 -22.98 -6.33
N SER A 321 24.88 -22.71 -5.78
CA SER A 321 23.95 -23.76 -5.37
C SER A 321 22.49 -23.35 -5.60
N ALA A 322 21.58 -24.30 -5.44
CA ALA A 322 20.13 -24.10 -5.51
C ALA A 322 19.48 -24.67 -4.24
N PRO A 323 19.53 -23.94 -3.11
CA PRO A 323 18.98 -24.41 -1.84
C PRO A 323 17.47 -24.69 -1.94
N LEU A 324 17.03 -25.73 -1.23
CA LEU A 324 15.61 -26.06 -1.06
C LEU A 324 15.05 -25.25 0.11
N LEU A 325 13.93 -24.56 -0.10
CA LEU A 325 13.31 -23.66 0.88
C LEU A 325 12.06 -24.25 1.56
N PHE A 326 11.96 -25.58 1.64
CA PHE A 326 10.94 -26.29 2.41
C PHE A 326 11.39 -27.73 2.69
N ARG A 327 10.96 -28.32 3.81
CA ARG A 327 11.35 -29.70 4.20
C ARG A 327 10.57 -30.78 3.48
N GLU A 328 9.26 -30.83 3.71
CA GLU A 328 8.38 -31.92 3.21
C GLU A 328 7.29 -31.41 2.27
N ARG A 329 6.62 -30.34 2.67
CA ARG A 329 5.50 -29.73 1.94
C ARG A 329 5.87 -28.33 1.50
N THR A 330 5.43 -27.94 0.31
CA THR A 330 5.65 -26.60 -0.22
C THR A 330 4.96 -25.55 0.65
N MET A 331 5.51 -24.34 0.77
CA MET A 331 4.83 -23.27 1.51
C MET A 331 3.49 -22.91 0.87
N ALA A 332 3.33 -23.03 -0.45
CA ALA A 332 2.04 -22.87 -1.11
C ALA A 332 0.99 -23.90 -0.66
N GLU A 333 1.37 -25.16 -0.39
CA GLU A 333 0.44 -26.17 0.16
C GLU A 333 0.10 -25.91 1.62
N GLN A 334 1.12 -25.55 2.42
CA GLN A 334 0.93 -25.24 3.84
C GLN A 334 0.00 -24.02 3.99
N ASN A 335 0.23 -22.95 3.22
CA ASN A 335 -0.58 -21.74 3.21
C ASN A 335 -2.04 -22.01 2.81
N ARG A 336 -2.28 -22.82 1.78
CA ARG A 336 -3.65 -23.19 1.35
C ARG A 336 -4.43 -23.90 2.45
N GLU A 337 -3.77 -24.80 3.17
CA GLU A 337 -4.40 -25.49 4.30
C GLU A 337 -4.70 -24.52 5.44
N MET A 338 -3.74 -23.68 5.83
CA MET A 338 -3.94 -22.66 6.86
C MET A 338 -5.06 -21.68 6.51
N ASP A 339 -5.14 -21.19 5.27
CA ASP A 339 -6.21 -20.32 4.80
C ASP A 339 -7.59 -20.98 4.93
N SER A 340 -7.69 -22.26 4.61
CA SER A 340 -8.96 -22.99 4.70
C SER A 340 -9.49 -23.03 6.14
N TYR A 341 -8.61 -23.19 7.14
CA TYR A 341 -8.97 -23.16 8.55
C TYR A 341 -9.16 -21.72 9.05
N TRP A 342 -8.34 -20.78 8.61
CA TRP A 342 -8.43 -19.38 9.02
C TRP A 342 -9.77 -18.74 8.65
N ALA A 343 -10.27 -19.05 7.44
CA ALA A 343 -11.56 -18.60 6.95
C ALA A 343 -12.75 -19.30 7.63
N ALA A 344 -12.54 -20.49 8.19
CA ALA A 344 -13.60 -21.24 8.85
C ALA A 344 -13.97 -20.63 10.22
N PRO A 345 -15.28 -20.60 10.58
CA PRO A 345 -15.73 -20.26 11.92
C PRO A 345 -15.02 -21.09 12.99
N GLY A 346 -14.29 -20.44 13.90
CA GLY A 346 -13.53 -21.11 14.98
C GLY A 346 -12.24 -21.81 14.55
N GLY A 347 -11.87 -21.81 13.26
CA GLY A 347 -10.70 -22.53 12.76
C GLY A 347 -9.34 -21.84 12.99
N GLN A 348 -9.32 -20.64 13.58
CA GLN A 348 -8.08 -19.87 13.77
C GLN A 348 -7.06 -20.57 14.69
N SER A 349 -7.52 -21.33 15.68
CA SER A 349 -6.61 -22.14 16.52
C SER A 349 -5.91 -23.22 15.69
N LYS A 350 -6.62 -23.86 14.76
CA LYS A 350 -6.03 -24.89 13.90
C LYS A 350 -5.05 -24.29 12.89
N ALA A 351 -5.39 -23.14 12.31
CA ALA A 351 -4.48 -22.40 11.44
C ALA A 351 -3.18 -22.03 12.18
N ALA A 352 -3.26 -21.62 13.45
CA ALA A 352 -2.08 -21.33 14.27
C ALA A 352 -1.22 -22.56 14.57
N GLU A 353 -1.81 -23.71 14.91
CA GLU A 353 -1.05 -24.96 15.09
C GLU A 353 -0.27 -25.36 13.82
N LEU A 354 -0.88 -25.16 12.64
CA LEU A 354 -0.23 -25.41 11.37
C LEU A 354 0.88 -24.37 11.10
N ALA A 355 0.63 -23.11 11.45
CA ALA A 355 1.62 -22.04 11.32
C ALA A 355 2.86 -22.27 12.18
N GLU A 356 2.70 -22.74 13.42
CA GLU A 356 3.83 -23.10 14.29
C GLU A 356 4.70 -24.20 13.67
N LYS A 357 4.09 -25.17 12.99
CA LYS A 357 4.83 -26.25 12.29
C LYS A 357 5.51 -25.76 11.01
N ALA A 358 4.91 -24.78 10.33
CA ALA A 358 5.38 -24.19 9.09
C ALA A 358 6.51 -23.16 9.29
N LEU A 359 6.63 -22.56 10.48
CA LEU A 359 7.61 -21.51 10.77
C LEU A 359 9.05 -21.84 10.33
N PRO A 360 9.59 -23.05 10.52
CA PRO A 360 10.94 -23.38 10.06
C PRO A 360 11.11 -23.40 8.53
N ASP A 361 10.02 -23.42 7.76
CA ASP A 361 10.05 -23.35 6.29
C ASP A 361 9.78 -21.91 5.78
N ALA A 362 9.56 -20.94 6.68
CA ALA A 362 9.34 -19.54 6.34
C ALA A 362 10.68 -18.80 6.22
N PHE A 363 11.05 -18.45 4.99
CA PHE A 363 12.30 -17.76 4.68
C PHE A 363 12.07 -16.32 4.18
N PHE A 364 10.85 -16.03 3.70
CA PHE A 364 10.51 -14.71 3.19
C PHE A 364 9.76 -13.88 4.25
N PRO A 365 9.96 -12.55 4.29
CA PRO A 365 9.27 -11.67 5.23
C PRO A 365 7.74 -11.81 5.23
N GLU A 366 7.11 -12.00 4.07
CA GLU A 366 5.66 -12.25 3.97
C GLU A 366 5.23 -13.50 4.71
N GLU A 367 6.01 -14.58 4.61
CA GLU A 367 5.73 -15.84 5.29
C GLU A 367 5.87 -15.67 6.80
N ILE A 368 6.99 -15.08 7.25
CA ILE A 368 7.25 -14.83 8.66
C ILE A 368 6.14 -13.97 9.26
N ALA A 369 5.75 -12.89 8.58
CA ALA A 369 4.69 -12.01 9.00
C ALA A 369 3.34 -12.73 9.10
N ARG A 370 3.01 -13.50 8.07
CA ARG A 370 1.74 -14.23 7.99
C ARG A 370 1.62 -15.29 9.08
N LEU A 371 2.63 -16.16 9.22
CA LEU A 371 2.59 -17.26 10.20
C LEU A 371 2.50 -16.72 11.62
N ASN A 372 3.31 -15.71 11.95
CA ASN A 372 3.24 -15.06 13.26
C ASN A 372 1.92 -14.34 13.51
N THR A 373 1.25 -13.84 12.46
CA THR A 373 -0.11 -13.28 12.58
C THR A 373 -1.12 -14.35 12.98
N TYR A 374 -1.10 -15.55 12.36
CA TYR A 374 -1.99 -16.64 12.76
C TYR A 374 -1.77 -17.04 14.21
N ILE A 375 -0.51 -17.21 14.61
CA ILE A 375 -0.11 -17.60 15.97
C ILE A 375 -0.56 -16.55 16.98
N GLY A 376 -0.23 -15.29 16.74
CA GLY A 376 -0.54 -14.17 17.63
C GLY A 376 -2.05 -13.98 17.84
N VAL A 377 -2.85 -14.09 16.78
CA VAL A 377 -4.31 -13.99 16.88
C VAL A 377 -4.90 -15.17 17.67
N ALA A 378 -4.39 -16.38 17.49
CA ALA A 378 -4.86 -17.53 18.27
C ALA A 378 -4.46 -17.45 19.75
N GLN A 379 -3.27 -16.91 20.07
CA GLN A 379 -2.85 -16.64 21.45
C GLN A 379 -3.73 -15.55 22.09
N TYR A 380 -4.01 -14.47 21.36
CA TYR A 380 -4.89 -13.39 21.81
C TYR A 380 -6.27 -13.92 22.20
N ARG A 381 -6.88 -14.76 21.34
CA ARG A 381 -8.21 -15.33 21.60
C ARG A 381 -8.26 -16.30 22.78
N ARG A 382 -7.13 -16.89 23.15
CA ARG A 382 -6.97 -17.71 24.36
C ARG A 382 -6.72 -16.87 25.62
N GLY A 383 -6.60 -15.55 25.48
CA GLY A 383 -6.32 -14.62 26.58
C GLY A 383 -4.83 -14.46 26.91
N ASP A 384 -3.93 -15.09 26.16
CA ASP A 384 -2.48 -14.94 26.37
C ASP A 384 -1.95 -13.71 25.62
N LEU A 385 -2.20 -12.53 26.20
CA LEU A 385 -1.82 -11.25 25.60
C LEU A 385 -0.30 -11.05 25.52
N ILE A 386 0.49 -11.72 26.35
CA ILE A 386 1.96 -11.59 26.34
C ILE A 386 2.54 -12.38 25.17
N ALA A 387 2.12 -13.64 24.99
CA ALA A 387 2.55 -14.43 23.84
C ALA A 387 2.06 -13.80 22.54
N ALA A 388 0.78 -13.39 22.51
CA ALA A 388 0.19 -12.72 21.36
C ALA A 388 0.98 -11.47 20.96
N ARG A 389 1.41 -10.66 21.93
CA ARG A 389 2.24 -9.49 21.67
C ARG A 389 3.53 -9.87 20.96
N ARG A 390 4.28 -10.85 21.50
CA ARG A 390 5.58 -11.27 20.94
C ARG A 390 5.45 -11.75 19.49
N SER A 391 4.45 -12.59 19.21
CA SER A 391 4.21 -13.06 17.85
C SER A 391 3.79 -11.92 16.92
N LEU A 392 2.89 -11.03 17.34
CA LEU A 392 2.48 -9.91 16.49
C LEU A 392 3.60 -8.87 16.29
N GLU A 393 4.49 -8.66 17.27
CA GLU A 393 5.70 -7.84 17.12
C GLU A 393 6.66 -8.44 16.06
N LEU A 394 6.90 -9.75 16.08
CA LEU A 394 7.66 -10.43 15.01
C LEU A 394 7.00 -10.27 13.65
N ALA A 395 5.66 -10.30 13.60
CA ALA A 395 4.93 -10.09 12.37
C ALA A 395 5.04 -8.65 11.85
N LEU A 396 5.05 -7.64 12.74
CA LEU A 396 5.24 -6.24 12.36
C LEU A 396 6.68 -5.98 11.88
N LEU A 397 7.68 -6.50 12.58
CA LEU A 397 9.09 -6.35 12.19
C LEU A 397 9.38 -6.94 10.80
N ALA A 398 8.86 -8.13 10.50
CA ALA A 398 9.02 -8.72 9.17
C ALA A 398 8.36 -7.86 8.07
N ARG A 399 7.30 -7.12 8.39
CA ARG A 399 6.56 -6.32 7.41
C ARG A 399 7.22 -5.02 6.99
N GLU A 400 8.14 -4.51 7.79
CA GLU A 400 8.99 -3.38 7.40
C GLU A 400 9.76 -3.67 6.10
N HIS A 401 9.90 -4.95 5.74
CA HIS A 401 10.61 -5.43 4.56
C HIS A 401 9.70 -5.89 3.41
N ILE A 402 8.39 -5.64 3.47
CA ILE A 402 7.42 -6.04 2.43
C ILE A 402 6.94 -4.83 1.64
N SER A 403 6.96 -4.93 0.31
CA SER A 403 6.58 -3.83 -0.60
C SER A 403 5.07 -3.65 -0.77
N ILE A 404 4.29 -4.72 -0.66
CA ILE A 404 2.82 -4.70 -0.83
C ILE A 404 2.15 -5.30 0.40
N LEU A 405 1.41 -4.47 1.12
CA LEU A 405 0.74 -4.86 2.36
C LEU A 405 -0.64 -5.46 2.07
N GLY A 406 -0.83 -6.74 2.40
CA GLY A 406 -2.09 -7.48 2.20
C GLY A 406 -3.05 -7.43 3.39
N ALA A 407 -4.18 -8.14 3.29
CA ALA A 407 -5.24 -8.17 4.32
C ALA A 407 -4.78 -8.64 5.72
N TYR A 408 -3.70 -9.43 5.80
CA TYR A 408 -3.11 -9.81 7.08
C TYR A 408 -2.46 -8.61 7.80
N TYR A 409 -2.11 -7.53 7.08
CA TYR A 409 -1.58 -6.30 7.65
C TYR A 409 -2.53 -5.62 8.59
N GLU A 410 -3.75 -5.37 8.10
CA GLU A 410 -4.85 -4.84 8.89
C GLU A 410 -5.06 -5.66 10.16
N THR A 411 -5.07 -7.00 10.04
CA THR A 411 -5.30 -7.90 11.17
C THR A 411 -4.23 -7.77 12.24
N THR A 412 -2.94 -7.74 11.87
CA THR A 412 -1.86 -7.65 12.86
C THR A 412 -1.86 -6.31 13.57
N LEU A 413 -2.01 -5.20 12.84
CA LEU A 413 -2.10 -3.87 13.43
C LEU A 413 -3.26 -3.78 14.41
N ASP A 414 -4.42 -4.29 14.02
CA ASP A 414 -5.63 -4.23 14.83
C ASP A 414 -5.51 -5.01 16.15
N TYR A 415 -4.97 -6.22 16.11
CA TYR A 415 -4.75 -7.02 17.32
C TYR A 415 -3.59 -6.47 18.17
N ALA A 416 -2.51 -5.97 17.54
CA ALA A 416 -1.39 -5.36 18.26
C ALA A 416 -1.82 -4.08 18.99
N ALA A 417 -2.62 -3.23 18.34
CA ALA A 417 -3.18 -2.02 18.95
C ALA A 417 -4.10 -2.35 20.12
N ASP A 418 -4.92 -3.41 20.00
CA ASP A 418 -5.78 -3.86 21.09
C ASP A 418 -4.98 -4.35 22.31
N ILE A 419 -3.93 -5.13 22.06
CA ILE A 419 -3.05 -5.63 23.12
C ILE A 419 -2.33 -4.46 23.80
N ALA A 420 -1.82 -3.49 23.04
CA ALA A 420 -1.21 -2.28 23.57
C ALA A 420 -2.19 -1.53 24.50
N TYR A 421 -3.42 -1.30 24.04
CA TYR A 421 -4.47 -0.67 24.81
C TYR A 421 -4.79 -1.43 26.11
N ARG A 422 -5.02 -2.75 26.04
CA ARG A 422 -5.31 -3.59 27.22
C ARG A 422 -4.16 -3.62 28.23
N GLN A 423 -2.94 -3.38 27.79
CA GLN A 423 -1.74 -3.32 28.63
C GLN A 423 -1.44 -1.90 29.14
N GLY A 424 -2.26 -0.89 28.82
CA GLY A 424 -2.03 0.50 29.20
C GLY A 424 -0.89 1.19 28.45
N ARG A 425 -0.48 0.65 27.29
CA ARG A 425 0.52 1.25 26.39
C ARG A 425 -0.18 2.17 25.39
N ASP A 426 -0.74 3.27 25.88
CA ASP A 426 -1.63 4.13 25.08
C ASP A 426 -0.91 4.77 23.88
N ALA A 427 0.34 5.21 24.05
CA ALA A 427 1.13 5.77 22.95
C ALA A 427 1.34 4.76 21.80
N ASP A 428 1.69 3.51 22.13
CA ASP A 428 1.86 2.44 21.14
C ASP A 428 0.53 2.11 20.45
N ALA A 429 -0.57 2.07 21.22
CA ALA A 429 -1.90 1.84 20.67
C ALA A 429 -2.33 2.93 19.69
N ILE A 430 -2.07 4.20 20.01
CA ILE A 430 -2.35 5.36 19.15
C ILE A 430 -1.51 5.28 17.87
N ALA A 431 -0.20 5.01 17.98
CA ALA A 431 0.68 4.88 16.83
C ALA A 431 0.21 3.76 15.87
N LEU A 432 -0.12 2.58 16.40
CA LEU A 432 -0.62 1.45 15.60
C LEU A 432 -1.98 1.75 14.95
N ASN A 433 -2.89 2.43 15.65
CA ASN A 433 -4.19 2.83 15.08
C ASN A 433 -4.02 3.89 13.97
N ARG A 434 -3.03 4.77 14.08
CA ARG A 434 -2.70 5.74 13.03
C ARG A 434 -2.22 5.03 11.77
N THR A 435 -1.25 4.12 11.90
CA THR A 435 -0.77 3.31 10.77
C THR A 435 -1.90 2.50 10.12
N LEU A 436 -2.83 1.98 10.94
CA LEU A 436 -4.02 1.29 10.43
C LEU A 436 -4.93 2.23 9.62
N MET A 437 -5.09 3.47 10.06
CA MET A 437 -5.91 4.45 9.34
C MET A 437 -5.27 4.93 8.04
N GLU A 438 -3.98 5.26 8.06
CA GLU A 438 -3.21 5.63 6.86
C GLU A 438 -3.33 4.52 5.80
N TRP A 439 -3.24 3.25 6.22
CA TRP A 439 -3.45 2.11 5.32
C TRP A 439 -4.90 2.01 4.79
N GLN A 440 -5.90 2.50 5.52
CA GLN A 440 -7.32 2.47 5.14
C GLN A 440 -7.78 3.72 4.37
N GLU A 441 -6.89 4.66 4.00
CA GLU A 441 -7.25 6.00 3.50
C GLU A 441 -8.16 6.05 2.25
N ASP A 442 -8.30 4.96 1.48
CA ASP A 442 -9.35 4.86 0.46
C ASP A 442 -10.79 4.86 1.03
N ASN A 443 -10.96 4.62 2.34
CA ASN A 443 -12.26 4.54 3.04
C ASN A 443 -12.47 5.64 4.09
N ALA A 444 -11.44 6.39 4.45
CA ALA A 444 -11.51 7.50 5.40
C ALA A 444 -12.14 8.71 4.71
N GLY A 445 -13.48 8.75 4.66
CA GLY A 445 -14.23 9.79 3.98
C GLY A 445 -13.73 11.20 4.35
N LEU A 446 -13.65 12.08 3.34
CA LEU A 446 -13.37 13.51 3.46
C LEU A 446 -13.88 14.09 4.78
N GLY A 447 -12.98 14.68 5.59
CA GLY A 447 -13.36 15.38 6.83
C GLY A 447 -13.19 14.61 8.14
N TRP A 448 -12.44 13.50 8.17
CA TRP A 448 -12.04 12.80 9.40
C TRP A 448 -10.52 12.69 9.53
N GLY A 449 -9.98 12.75 10.76
CA GLY A 449 -8.55 12.62 11.02
C GLY A 449 -8.22 12.20 12.45
N ILE A 450 -6.94 11.93 12.71
CA ILE A 450 -6.39 11.64 14.05
C ILE A 450 -5.46 12.79 14.42
N THR A 451 -5.63 13.37 15.61
CA THR A 451 -4.66 14.34 16.16
C THR A 451 -3.63 13.64 17.04
N ASP A 452 -2.45 14.23 17.21
CA ASP A 452 -1.30 13.57 17.84
C ASP A 452 -1.51 13.05 19.27
N ASP A 453 -2.40 13.70 20.04
CA ASP A 453 -2.56 13.42 21.46
C ASP A 453 -3.85 12.68 21.84
N GLU A 454 -4.73 12.38 20.87
CA GLU A 454 -6.05 11.81 21.15
C GLU A 454 -6.23 10.40 20.58
N ASN A 455 -6.59 9.45 21.44
CA ASN A 455 -7.01 8.10 21.05
C ASN A 455 -8.46 8.10 20.49
N ALA A 456 -8.75 9.02 19.58
CA ALA A 456 -10.04 9.21 18.95
C ALA A 456 -9.90 9.65 17.49
N LEU A 457 -10.88 9.27 16.68
CA LEU A 457 -11.10 9.81 15.34
C LEU A 457 -11.96 11.07 15.45
N ILE A 458 -11.49 12.16 14.86
CA ILE A 458 -12.09 13.49 14.98
C ILE A 458 -12.65 13.92 13.63
N SER A 459 -13.88 14.42 13.63
CA SER A 459 -14.48 15.07 12.46
C SER A 459 -14.07 16.54 12.39
N TRP A 460 -13.44 16.93 11.29
CA TRP A 460 -13.13 18.33 10.96
C TRP A 460 -14.38 19.15 10.61
N LEU A 461 -15.49 18.49 10.24
CA LEU A 461 -16.74 19.12 9.83
C LEU A 461 -17.72 19.29 10.98
N ASP A 462 -17.82 18.29 11.85
CA ASP A 462 -18.93 18.16 12.79
C ASP A 462 -18.48 18.09 14.26
N ASP A 463 -17.22 18.38 14.62
CA ASP A 463 -16.74 18.35 16.02
C ASP A 463 -17.21 17.07 16.78
N VAL A 464 -17.24 15.92 16.10
CA VAL A 464 -17.56 14.61 16.67
C VAL A 464 -16.25 13.90 16.97
N GLN A 465 -16.14 13.33 18.16
CA GLN A 465 -14.98 12.52 18.56
C GLN A 465 -15.43 11.09 18.82
N LEU A 466 -14.84 10.15 18.08
CA LEU A 466 -15.11 8.73 18.18
C LEU A 466 -13.89 8.04 18.78
N PRO A 467 -13.93 7.59 20.05
CA PRO A 467 -12.80 6.87 20.65
C PRO A 467 -12.45 5.63 19.84
N TRP A 468 -11.16 5.39 19.62
CA TRP A 468 -10.69 4.20 18.91
C TRP A 468 -11.04 2.90 19.64
N ARG A 469 -11.08 2.96 20.97
CA ARG A 469 -11.36 1.83 21.84
C ARG A 469 -12.32 2.25 22.95
N VAL A 470 -13.33 1.43 23.21
CA VAL A 470 -14.20 1.55 24.39
C VAL A 470 -14.41 0.17 24.98
N GLY A 471 -13.86 -0.06 26.17
CA GLY A 471 -13.88 -1.38 26.79
C GLY A 471 -13.21 -2.42 25.89
N ASN A 472 -13.96 -3.46 25.50
CA ASN A 472 -13.48 -4.51 24.60
C ASN A 472 -13.72 -4.23 23.10
N HIS A 473 -14.27 -3.07 22.75
CA HIS A 473 -14.68 -2.76 21.38
C HIS A 473 -13.76 -1.75 20.72
N ARG A 474 -13.53 -1.94 19.42
CA ARG A 474 -12.68 -1.10 18.59
C ARG A 474 -13.43 -0.47 17.44
N LEU A 475 -13.11 0.78 17.14
CA LEU A 475 -13.69 1.51 16.02
C LEU A 475 -13.16 0.96 14.68
N ARG A 476 -14.04 0.88 13.70
CA ARG A 476 -13.73 0.55 12.30
C ARG A 476 -14.49 1.48 11.38
N VAL A 477 -13.82 2.01 10.36
CA VAL A 477 -14.47 2.80 9.31
C VAL A 477 -15.07 1.84 8.29
N THR A 478 -16.36 2.01 7.98
CA THR A 478 -17.11 1.14 7.05
C THR A 478 -17.64 1.89 5.83
N GLY A 479 -17.40 3.20 5.77
CA GLY A 479 -17.76 4.10 4.68
C GLY A 479 -17.93 5.54 5.19
N ALA A 480 -18.23 6.47 4.28
CA ALA A 480 -18.42 7.88 4.62
C ALA A 480 -19.50 8.06 5.70
N GLY A 481 -19.11 8.59 6.87
CA GLY A 481 -19.99 8.78 8.03
C GLY A 481 -20.55 7.48 8.65
N ARG A 482 -19.97 6.32 8.32
CA ARG A 482 -20.42 5.00 8.80
C ARG A 482 -19.27 4.25 9.47
N PHE A 483 -19.50 3.82 10.69
CA PHE A 483 -18.52 3.16 11.54
C PHE A 483 -19.10 1.90 12.19
N SER A 484 -18.24 1.03 12.68
CA SER A 484 -18.62 -0.06 13.60
C SER A 484 -17.70 -0.08 14.81
N TYR A 485 -18.26 -0.46 15.97
CA TYR A 485 -17.50 -0.86 17.14
C TYR A 485 -17.51 -2.39 17.22
N GLU A 486 -16.34 -3.01 17.09
CA GLU A 486 -16.19 -4.46 16.99
C GLU A 486 -15.40 -5.02 18.18
N ASN A 487 -15.88 -6.09 18.80
CA ASN A 487 -15.12 -6.85 19.80
C ASN A 487 -14.31 -7.95 19.08
N LEU A 488 -12.99 -7.87 19.14
CA LEU A 488 -12.11 -8.81 18.43
C LEU A 488 -12.17 -10.24 18.96
N SER A 489 -12.55 -10.41 20.23
CA SER A 489 -12.67 -11.73 20.85
C SER A 489 -13.99 -12.40 20.50
N THR A 490 -15.11 -11.67 20.58
CA THR A 490 -16.46 -12.23 20.41
C THR A 490 -17.05 -12.02 19.02
N ARG A 491 -16.43 -11.17 18.19
CA ARG A 491 -16.95 -10.67 16.91
C ARG A 491 -18.26 -9.87 17.04
N ALA A 492 -18.69 -9.51 18.25
CA ALA A 492 -19.85 -8.64 18.45
C ALA A 492 -19.61 -7.29 17.76
N ARG A 493 -20.63 -6.76 17.07
CA ARG A 493 -20.53 -5.49 16.33
C ARG A 493 -21.70 -4.57 16.64
N LEU A 494 -21.39 -3.30 16.87
CA LEU A 494 -22.35 -2.20 16.96
C LEU A 494 -22.13 -1.26 15.79
N GLY A 495 -23.20 -0.90 15.07
CA GLY A 495 -23.11 -0.01 13.91
C GLY A 495 -23.35 1.44 14.31
N LEU A 496 -22.49 2.36 13.88
CA LEU A 496 -22.60 3.80 14.12
C LEU A 496 -22.75 4.54 12.79
N THR A 497 -23.67 5.48 12.73
CA THR A 497 -23.76 6.44 11.62
C THR A 497 -23.84 7.85 12.18
N VAL A 498 -23.12 8.77 11.57
CA VAL A 498 -23.04 10.18 11.98
C VAL A 498 -23.35 11.09 10.80
N GLY A 499 -23.85 12.28 11.08
CA GLY A 499 -24.08 13.31 10.06
C GLY A 499 -25.33 13.12 9.19
N LEU A 500 -26.29 12.30 9.62
CA LEU A 500 -27.58 12.13 8.92
C LEU A 500 -28.42 13.41 9.00
N GLU A 501 -29.27 13.63 8.00
CA GLU A 501 -30.29 14.68 8.08
C GLU A 501 -31.34 14.31 9.16
N PRO A 502 -31.82 15.28 9.96
CA PRO A 502 -32.85 15.03 10.95
C PRO A 502 -34.17 14.65 10.26
N SER A 503 -34.85 13.64 10.80
CA SER A 503 -36.19 13.23 10.37
C SER A 503 -37.15 13.17 11.54
N THR A 504 -38.45 13.12 11.25
CA THR A 504 -39.50 12.97 12.28
C THR A 504 -39.41 11.60 12.97
N ASP A 505 -39.96 11.49 14.17
CA ASP A 505 -39.95 10.23 14.92
C ASP A 505 -40.69 9.09 14.19
N VAL A 506 -41.73 9.42 13.44
CA VAL A 506 -42.50 8.45 12.64
C VAL A 506 -41.66 7.91 11.49
N GLU A 507 -40.99 8.78 10.74
CA GLU A 507 -40.09 8.38 9.66
C GLU A 507 -38.91 7.57 10.19
N MET A 508 -38.32 8.00 11.31
CA MET A 508 -37.19 7.31 11.92
C MET A 508 -37.57 5.90 12.40
N GLU A 509 -38.72 5.74 13.05
CA GLU A 509 -39.19 4.42 13.47
C GLU A 509 -39.43 3.50 12.26
N SER A 510 -40.04 4.01 11.20
CA SER A 510 -40.22 3.28 9.94
C SER A 510 -38.89 2.82 9.33
N VAL A 511 -37.89 3.71 9.28
CA VAL A 511 -36.54 3.39 8.79
C VAL A 511 -35.85 2.34 9.65
N MET A 512 -35.96 2.41 10.98
CA MET A 512 -35.37 1.43 11.89
C MET A 512 -36.03 0.06 11.76
N ARG A 513 -37.36 0.01 11.67
CA ARG A 513 -38.11 -1.23 11.42
C ARG A 513 -37.74 -1.85 10.08
N ALA A 514 -37.71 -1.06 9.01
CA ALA A 514 -37.27 -1.52 7.69
C ALA A 514 -35.81 -2.00 7.67
N PHE A 515 -34.92 -1.37 8.43
CA PHE A 515 -33.54 -1.82 8.58
C PHE A 515 -33.48 -3.20 9.26
N MET A 516 -34.16 -3.38 10.39
CA MET A 516 -34.21 -4.66 11.10
C MET A 516 -34.76 -5.78 10.21
N GLU A 517 -35.88 -5.53 9.52
CA GLU A 517 -36.52 -6.51 8.65
C GLU A 517 -35.66 -6.84 7.41
N LYS A 518 -35.28 -5.80 6.63
CA LYS A 518 -34.64 -6.00 5.32
C LYS A 518 -33.15 -6.34 5.41
N LYS A 519 -32.44 -5.84 6.42
CA LYS A 519 -30.97 -6.02 6.55
C LYS A 519 -30.60 -7.08 7.56
N LEU A 520 -31.32 -7.17 8.68
CA LEU A 520 -30.99 -8.11 9.75
C LEU A 520 -31.91 -9.35 9.76
N ARG A 521 -32.97 -9.37 8.95
CA ARG A 521 -33.99 -10.44 8.94
C ARG A 521 -34.64 -10.63 10.32
N LEU A 522 -34.94 -9.50 10.97
CA LEU A 522 -35.59 -9.45 12.28
C LEU A 522 -36.96 -8.78 12.20
N GLN A 523 -37.96 -9.40 12.82
CA GLN A 523 -39.27 -8.78 13.04
C GLN A 523 -39.20 -7.93 14.32
N ALA A 524 -39.48 -6.63 14.18
CA ALA A 524 -39.50 -5.69 15.29
C ALA A 524 -40.89 -5.65 15.96
N GLY A 525 -40.95 -5.90 17.26
CA GLY A 525 -42.13 -5.79 18.10
C GLY A 525 -42.30 -4.37 18.68
N ASP A 526 -42.70 -4.31 19.95
CA ASP A 526 -42.94 -3.06 20.67
C ASP A 526 -41.64 -2.26 20.86
N VAL A 527 -41.78 -0.93 20.91
CA VAL A 527 -40.67 0.00 21.11
C VAL A 527 -40.76 0.70 22.46
N ARG A 528 -39.70 0.60 23.25
CA ARG A 528 -39.53 1.38 24.48
C ARG A 528 -38.65 2.59 24.21
N LYS A 529 -39.18 3.79 24.46
CA LYS A 529 -38.48 5.07 24.23
C LYS A 529 -38.06 5.67 25.58
N THR A 530 -36.79 6.03 25.70
CA THR A 530 -36.19 6.66 26.89
C THR A 530 -35.27 7.79 26.48
N ALA A 531 -34.99 8.74 27.38
CA ALA A 531 -34.04 9.82 27.14
C ALA A 531 -32.67 9.49 27.76
N PHE A 532 -31.59 10.01 27.19
CA PHE A 532 -30.27 9.98 27.81
C PHE A 532 -29.52 11.28 27.53
N SER A 533 -28.52 11.60 28.34
CA SER A 533 -27.71 12.81 28.18
C SER A 533 -26.41 12.49 27.45
N PRO A 534 -26.22 12.92 26.18
CA PRO A 534 -24.97 12.71 25.45
C PRO A 534 -23.85 13.59 26.01
N LYS A 535 -22.62 13.08 25.94
CA LYS A 535 -21.41 13.83 26.30
C LYS A 535 -21.07 14.81 25.18
N SER A 536 -20.81 16.07 25.51
CA SER A 536 -20.31 17.08 24.55
C SER A 536 -18.84 16.83 24.21
N ALA A 537 -18.48 16.96 22.94
CA ALA A 537 -17.07 16.86 22.51
C ALA A 537 -16.15 17.95 23.10
N LYS A 538 -16.62 19.20 23.23
CA LYS A 538 -15.86 20.32 23.83
C LYS A 538 -16.61 20.94 25.01
N LYS A 539 -15.86 21.42 26.02
CA LYS A 539 -16.41 22.20 27.14
C LYS A 539 -17.02 23.50 26.59
N GLY A 540 -18.32 23.71 26.80
CA GLY A 540 -19.04 24.92 26.39
C GLY A 540 -19.94 24.78 25.16
N ASN A 541 -19.84 23.68 24.40
CA ASN A 541 -20.76 23.43 23.27
C ASN A 541 -22.16 23.03 23.74
N GLN A 542 -23.19 23.42 22.99
CA GLN A 542 -24.56 22.95 23.20
C GLN A 542 -24.59 21.41 23.22
N ARG A 543 -25.18 20.85 24.28
CA ARG A 543 -25.40 19.40 24.40
C ARG A 543 -26.43 18.95 23.37
N GLY A 544 -26.13 17.86 22.67
CA GLY A 544 -27.11 17.19 21.82
C GLY A 544 -28.30 16.66 22.63
N ILE A 545 -29.41 16.39 21.93
CA ILE A 545 -30.60 15.77 22.51
C ILE A 545 -30.49 14.25 22.29
N GLY A 546 -30.35 13.49 23.39
CA GLY A 546 -30.16 12.04 23.34
C GLY A 546 -31.43 11.25 23.61
N ARG A 547 -31.70 10.25 22.77
CA ARG A 547 -32.84 9.33 22.87
C ARG A 547 -32.37 7.88 22.72
N LYS A 548 -32.87 6.98 23.57
CA LYS A 548 -32.62 5.54 23.52
C LYS A 548 -33.92 4.81 23.20
N TRP A 549 -33.97 4.14 22.06
CA TRP A 549 -35.11 3.36 21.58
C TRP A 549 -34.73 1.88 21.58
N GLN A 550 -35.53 1.05 22.23
CA GLN A 550 -35.29 -0.39 22.35
C GLN A 550 -36.48 -1.16 21.79
N PHE A 551 -36.23 -2.03 20.82
CA PHE A 551 -37.23 -2.89 20.22
C PHE A 551 -37.03 -4.31 20.71
N ASP A 552 -38.10 -4.99 21.10
CA ASP A 552 -38.09 -6.44 21.19
C ASP A 552 -38.07 -7.01 19.77
N VAL A 553 -37.22 -8.00 19.50
CA VAL A 553 -37.07 -8.56 18.15
C VAL A 553 -37.15 -10.08 18.16
N LYS A 554 -37.68 -10.63 17.06
CA LYS A 554 -37.68 -12.07 16.79
C LYS A 554 -37.09 -12.32 15.42
N LYS A 555 -36.45 -13.47 15.23
CA LYS A 555 -35.97 -13.89 13.91
C LYS A 555 -37.18 -14.11 12.99
N LEU A 556 -37.08 -13.66 11.74
CA LEU A 556 -38.07 -14.00 10.72
C LEU A 556 -37.91 -15.47 10.33
N ASP A 557 -39.00 -16.22 10.34
CA ASP A 557 -39.04 -17.60 9.85
C ASP A 557 -39.19 -17.59 8.32
N ASP A 558 -38.11 -17.86 7.59
CA ASP A 558 -38.16 -17.96 6.12
C ASP A 558 -38.21 -19.44 5.70
N GLU A 559 -39.41 -20.00 5.52
CA GLU A 559 -39.62 -21.07 4.54
C GLU A 559 -39.73 -20.43 3.15
N LYS A 560 -38.73 -20.70 2.29
CA LYS A 560 -38.57 -20.29 0.87
C LYS A 560 -37.92 -18.92 0.64
N VAL A 561 -36.64 -18.94 0.26
CA VAL A 561 -36.10 -18.56 -1.08
C VAL A 561 -34.56 -18.55 -1.02
N ALA A 562 -33.95 -18.86 -2.17
CA ALA A 562 -32.54 -19.15 -2.37
C ALA A 562 -31.55 -18.08 -1.88
N ALA A 563 -30.39 -18.59 -1.47
CA ALA A 563 -29.24 -17.89 -0.92
C ALA A 563 -28.76 -16.71 -1.80
N ASP A 564 -29.12 -15.50 -1.38
CA ASP A 564 -28.41 -14.30 -1.80
C ASP A 564 -27.45 -13.90 -0.67
N LYS A 565 -26.15 -14.17 -0.89
CA LYS A 565 -25.06 -13.94 0.06
C LYS A 565 -24.90 -12.43 0.29
N THR A 566 -25.52 -11.90 1.34
CA THR A 566 -25.12 -10.62 1.95
C THR A 566 -24.27 -10.89 3.19
N PRO A 567 -23.10 -10.24 3.36
CA PRO A 567 -22.13 -10.59 4.38
C PRO A 567 -22.43 -9.88 5.70
N VAL A 568 -23.56 -10.15 6.36
CA VAL A 568 -23.80 -9.62 7.72
C VAL A 568 -24.64 -10.59 8.54
N THR A 569 -24.08 -11.75 8.83
CA THR A 569 -24.27 -12.51 10.08
C THR A 569 -23.29 -13.67 9.96
N ASP A 570 -22.09 -13.47 10.48
CA ASP A 570 -21.18 -14.60 10.74
C ASP A 570 -22.00 -15.62 11.55
N SER A 571 -22.13 -16.83 11.01
CA SER A 571 -23.03 -17.93 11.37
C SER A 571 -22.80 -18.54 12.77
N LEU A 572 -22.20 -17.79 13.70
CA LEU A 572 -21.86 -18.20 15.05
C LEU A 572 -22.57 -17.42 16.17
N LEU A 573 -23.16 -16.25 15.89
CA LEU A 573 -23.81 -15.45 16.93
C LEU A 573 -25.30 -15.83 17.07
N PRO A 574 -25.82 -16.03 18.31
CA PRO A 574 -27.25 -16.25 18.51
C PRO A 574 -28.05 -15.05 17.97
N PRO A 575 -29.27 -15.27 17.45
CA PRO A 575 -30.12 -14.17 17.03
C PRO A 575 -30.36 -13.22 18.21
N PRO A 576 -30.28 -11.90 17.99
CA PRO A 576 -30.54 -10.94 19.05
C PRO A 576 -32.00 -11.02 19.51
N THR A 577 -32.25 -10.71 20.77
CA THR A 577 -33.60 -10.62 21.34
C THR A 577 -34.10 -9.21 21.48
N LYS A 578 -33.18 -8.24 21.50
CA LYS A 578 -33.50 -6.82 21.45
C LYS A 578 -32.61 -6.11 20.45
N MET A 579 -33.12 -5.03 19.90
CA MET A 579 -32.34 -4.07 19.12
C MET A 579 -32.43 -2.71 19.80
N THR A 580 -31.29 -2.15 20.16
CA THR A 580 -31.22 -0.85 20.84
C THR A 580 -30.57 0.19 19.94
N PHE A 581 -31.17 1.38 19.90
CA PHE A 581 -30.74 2.53 19.13
C PHE A 581 -30.52 3.72 20.06
N TRP A 582 -29.30 4.29 20.06
CA TRP A 582 -29.03 5.59 20.67
C TRP A 582 -28.98 6.63 19.56
N ILE A 583 -29.86 7.60 19.65
CA ILE A 583 -30.06 8.66 18.67
C ILE A 583 -29.64 9.97 19.33
N VAL A 584 -28.78 10.72 18.67
CA VAL A 584 -28.35 12.05 19.13
C VAL A 584 -28.61 13.06 18.02
N ASP A 585 -29.45 14.04 18.31
CA ASP A 585 -29.64 15.21 17.44
C ASP A 585 -28.79 16.37 17.96
N ARG A 586 -28.03 16.99 17.05
CA ARG A 586 -27.20 18.16 17.36
C ARG A 586 -27.21 19.11 16.16
N LYS A 587 -27.65 20.35 16.37
CA LYS A 587 -27.93 21.30 15.27
C LYS A 587 -28.84 20.62 14.23
N ASP A 588 -28.46 20.64 12.95
CA ASP A 588 -29.18 20.01 11.84
C ASP A 588 -28.59 18.65 11.44
N ARG A 589 -28.00 17.92 12.39
CA ARG A 589 -27.39 16.60 12.16
C ARG A 589 -27.85 15.58 13.20
N ARG A 590 -27.99 14.34 12.75
CA ARG A 590 -28.36 13.18 13.56
C ARG A 590 -27.27 12.11 13.50
N SER A 591 -27.00 11.51 14.66
CA SER A 591 -26.17 10.32 14.77
C SER A 591 -26.93 9.18 15.43
N ILE A 592 -26.67 7.95 14.98
CA ILE A 592 -27.37 6.73 15.42
C ILE A 592 -26.36 5.61 15.68
N LEU A 593 -26.26 5.19 16.94
CA LEU A 593 -25.60 3.95 17.34
C LEU A 593 -26.64 2.83 17.41
N ARG A 594 -26.31 1.67 16.84
CA ARG A 594 -27.18 0.50 16.67
C ARG A 594 -26.53 -0.70 17.33
N ALA A 595 -27.18 -1.29 18.33
CA ALA A 595 -26.65 -2.47 19.03
C ALA A 595 -27.65 -3.63 19.02
N PRO A 596 -27.29 -4.78 18.41
CA PRO A 596 -27.99 -6.03 18.62
C PRO A 596 -27.66 -6.56 20.03
N ILE A 597 -28.70 -6.82 20.84
CA ILE A 597 -28.55 -7.36 22.20
C ILE A 597 -28.84 -8.84 22.14
N VAL A 598 -27.82 -9.63 22.45
CA VAL A 598 -27.88 -11.10 22.49
C VAL A 598 -28.07 -11.51 23.94
N HIS A 599 -28.91 -12.52 24.21
CA HIS A 599 -29.32 -12.97 25.56
C HIS A 599 -28.22 -12.81 26.63
N GLY A 600 -28.38 -11.81 27.51
CA GLY A 600 -27.50 -11.50 28.64
C GLY A 600 -27.31 -9.99 28.86
N ASP A 601 -27.20 -9.57 30.13
CA ASP A 601 -27.05 -8.15 30.52
C ASP A 601 -25.73 -7.54 30.02
N GLN A 602 -24.71 -8.38 29.78
CA GLN A 602 -23.38 -7.93 29.39
C GLN A 602 -23.36 -7.17 28.05
N SER A 603 -24.12 -7.64 27.04
CA SER A 603 -24.13 -6.97 25.73
C SER A 603 -24.83 -5.60 25.77
N GLU A 604 -25.85 -5.46 26.62
CA GLU A 604 -26.51 -4.18 26.87
C GLU A 604 -25.61 -3.21 27.67
N ILE A 605 -24.90 -3.71 28.67
CA ILE A 605 -23.92 -2.92 29.45
C ILE A 605 -22.80 -2.40 28.55
N GLU A 606 -22.22 -3.26 27.71
CA GLU A 606 -21.16 -2.89 26.77
C GLU A 606 -21.65 -1.84 25.75
N ALA A 607 -22.87 -1.99 25.24
CA ALA A 607 -23.47 -1.01 24.33
C ALA A 607 -23.75 0.34 25.00
N ASP A 608 -24.26 0.34 26.23
CA ASP A 608 -24.46 1.55 27.02
C ASP A 608 -23.12 2.24 27.35
N GLN A 609 -22.04 1.47 27.59
CA GLN A 609 -20.70 2.00 27.81
C GLN A 609 -20.19 2.75 26.57
N ILE A 610 -20.36 2.17 25.38
CA ILE A 610 -19.98 2.81 24.11
C ILE A 610 -20.79 4.10 23.91
N ALA A 611 -22.12 4.04 24.05
CA ALA A 611 -22.99 5.20 23.88
C ALA A 611 -22.61 6.40 24.79
N ARG A 612 -22.14 6.10 26.02
CA ARG A 612 -21.67 7.10 26.99
C ARG A 612 -20.25 7.61 26.73
N ALA A 613 -19.39 6.78 26.15
CA ALA A 613 -18.02 7.15 25.82
C ALA A 613 -17.95 8.08 24.59
N LEU A 614 -18.89 7.93 23.66
CA LEU A 614 -19.03 8.77 22.48
C LEU A 614 -19.24 10.23 22.86
N SER A 615 -18.38 11.09 22.30
CA SER A 615 -18.43 12.54 22.43
C SER A 615 -19.14 13.10 21.18
N TRP A 616 -20.38 13.51 21.37
CA TRP A 616 -21.31 13.90 20.31
C TRP A 616 -21.29 15.39 20.00
#